data_AF-A0A8H7NC63-F1
#
_entry.id   AF-A0A8H7NC63-F1
#
_cell.length_a   1.000
_cell.length_b   1.000
_cell.length_c   1.000
_cell.angle_alpha   90.00
_cell.angle_beta   90.00
_cell.angle_gamma   90.00
#
_symmetry.space_group_name_H-M   'P 1'
#
loop_
_entity.id
_entity.type
_entity.pdbx_description
1 polymer ?
#
loop_
_entity_poly.entity_id
_entity_poly.type
_entity_poly.pdbx_seq_one_letter_code
_entity_poly.pdbx_strand_id
1 'polypeptide(L)'
;MFNKTLQGPLTSSDKDAIWASVSLLTASTLAQIDAKVPEQAWPLVNPTENELAWMVVFDAKRQLWRIVDPSRADSCLRAFAEEGYFGLHASGYPKPTLTELPEEVIQLLGLDGSDTNSYNPYRVAANTLDNILAVHSSQSTVLCYLSFLCLMPHDFRSLLQHKDPYALILMAYWYAHFSQSRAWHIWRRCILECQAVCIYLGKYHNDIPGIDKILEFPRRLCEVGIV
;
A
#
# COMPACT_ATOMS: atom_id res chain seq x y z
N MET A 1 -17.37 -28.59 -19.86
CA MET A 1 -18.05 -27.45 -19.22
C MET A 1 -17.08 -26.29 -19.04
N PHE A 2 -15.97 -26.45 -18.32
CA PHE A 2 -14.93 -25.43 -18.09
C PHE A 2 -14.39 -24.74 -19.36
N ASN A 3 -13.96 -25.51 -20.37
CA ASN A 3 -13.47 -24.95 -21.66
C ASN A 3 -14.54 -24.19 -22.46
N LYS A 4 -15.83 -24.50 -22.29
CA LYS A 4 -16.91 -23.75 -22.96
C LYS A 4 -17.12 -22.40 -22.28
N THR A 5 -17.01 -22.35 -20.95
CA THR A 5 -17.11 -21.10 -20.18
C THR A 5 -15.95 -20.15 -20.47
N LEU A 6 -14.72 -20.67 -20.62
CA LEU A 6 -13.53 -19.87 -20.98
C LEU A 6 -13.56 -19.29 -22.40
N GLN A 7 -14.37 -19.85 -23.30
CA GLN A 7 -14.50 -19.39 -24.69
C GLN A 7 -15.66 -18.40 -24.90
N GLY A 8 -16.53 -18.21 -23.90
CA GLY A 8 -17.64 -17.25 -23.93
C GLY A 8 -17.28 -15.91 -23.26
N PRO A 9 -18.06 -14.85 -23.49
CA PRO A 9 -17.92 -13.62 -22.74
C PRO A 9 -18.21 -13.86 -21.25
N LEU A 10 -17.46 -13.21 -20.36
CA LEU A 10 -17.68 -13.29 -18.92
C LEU A 10 -19.07 -12.78 -18.56
N THR A 11 -19.86 -13.60 -17.88
CA THR A 11 -21.15 -13.16 -17.33
C THR A 11 -20.92 -12.21 -16.15
N SER A 12 -21.97 -11.49 -15.72
CA SER A 12 -21.86 -10.64 -14.53
C SER A 12 -21.50 -11.44 -13.27
N SER A 13 -22.11 -12.62 -13.09
CA SER A 13 -21.77 -13.49 -11.96
C SER A 13 -20.32 -13.99 -12.02
N ASP A 14 -19.78 -14.27 -13.21
CA ASP A 14 -18.38 -14.68 -13.35
C ASP A 14 -17.43 -13.55 -12.91
N LYS A 15 -17.74 -12.31 -13.28
CA LYS A 15 -16.94 -11.13 -12.91
C LYS A 15 -16.90 -10.92 -11.39
N ASP A 16 -18.03 -11.06 -10.70
CA ASP A 16 -18.08 -10.97 -9.23
C ASP A 16 -17.33 -12.12 -8.56
N ALA A 17 -17.50 -13.35 -9.05
CA ALA A 17 -16.79 -14.51 -8.53
C ALA A 17 -15.26 -14.35 -8.69
N ILE A 18 -14.81 -13.84 -9.84
CA ILE A 18 -13.40 -13.55 -10.09
C ILE A 18 -12.89 -12.47 -9.12
N TRP A 19 -13.62 -11.37 -8.94
CA TRP A 19 -13.20 -10.28 -8.04
C TRP A 19 -13.14 -10.72 -6.58
N ALA A 20 -14.13 -11.49 -6.12
CA ALA A 20 -14.15 -12.05 -4.77
C ALA A 20 -12.97 -13.01 -4.55
N SER A 21 -12.73 -13.91 -5.50
CA SER A 21 -11.63 -14.88 -5.44
C SER A 21 -10.27 -14.19 -5.35
N VAL A 22 -10.02 -13.20 -6.22
CA VAL A 22 -8.76 -12.46 -6.22
C VAL A 22 -8.61 -11.61 -4.95
N SER A 23 -9.69 -11.07 -4.42
CA SER A 23 -9.65 -10.33 -3.15
C SER A 23 -9.26 -11.23 -1.97
N LEU A 24 -9.77 -12.46 -1.92
CA LEU A 24 -9.36 -13.46 -0.92
C LEU A 24 -7.89 -13.86 -1.09
N LEU A 25 -7.45 -14.15 -2.31
CA LEU A 25 -6.04 -14.46 -2.59
C LEU A 25 -5.11 -13.30 -2.19
N THR A 26 -5.54 -12.06 -2.42
CA THR A 26 -4.80 -10.86 -1.99
C THR A 26 -4.68 -10.79 -0.48
N ALA A 27 -5.78 -11.00 0.25
CA ALA A 27 -5.78 -11.01 1.71
C ALA A 27 -4.87 -12.13 2.26
N SER A 28 -4.92 -13.33 1.67
CA SER A 28 -4.02 -14.44 2.05
C SER A 28 -2.55 -14.12 1.78
N THR A 29 -2.23 -13.51 0.64
CA THR A 29 -0.85 -13.12 0.28
C THR A 29 -0.30 -12.06 1.25
N LEU A 30 -1.13 -11.11 1.66
CA LEU A 30 -0.75 -10.12 2.67
C LEU A 30 -0.52 -10.74 4.05
N ALA A 31 -1.38 -11.71 4.42
CA ALA A 31 -1.30 -12.39 5.71
C ALA A 31 -0.10 -13.33 5.80
N GLN A 32 0.35 -13.88 4.67
CA GLN A 32 1.50 -14.74 4.59
C GLN A 32 2.79 -13.91 4.72
N ILE A 33 3.43 -13.98 5.88
CA ILE A 33 4.77 -13.44 6.12
C ILE A 33 5.57 -14.43 6.96
N ASP A 34 6.65 -14.95 6.38
CA ASP A 34 7.48 -16.01 7.00
C ASP A 34 8.39 -15.47 8.11
N ALA A 35 8.76 -14.19 8.03
CA ALA A 35 9.58 -13.51 9.03
C ALA A 35 8.94 -13.61 10.42
N LYS A 36 9.73 -13.97 11.43
CA LYS A 36 9.30 -14.01 12.85
C LYS A 36 9.75 -12.79 13.63
N VAL A 37 10.83 -12.17 13.17
CA VAL A 37 11.44 -10.97 13.72
C VAL A 37 11.76 -10.00 12.58
N PRO A 38 11.89 -8.69 12.85
CA PRO A 38 12.16 -7.68 11.82
C PRO A 38 13.39 -7.98 10.96
N GLU A 39 14.45 -8.53 11.54
CA GLU A 39 15.71 -8.86 10.87
C GLU A 39 15.55 -9.91 9.76
N GLN A 40 14.46 -10.67 9.79
CA GLN A 40 14.11 -11.68 8.79
C GLN A 40 13.14 -11.14 7.73
N ALA A 41 12.68 -9.89 7.84
CA ALA A 41 11.73 -9.30 6.93
C ALA A 41 12.44 -8.41 5.88
N TRP A 42 11.79 -8.26 4.73
CA TRP A 42 12.18 -7.25 3.76
C TRP A 42 12.05 -5.85 4.40
N PRO A 43 12.97 -4.90 4.17
CA PRO A 43 14.09 -4.91 3.22
C PRO A 43 15.44 -5.40 3.77
N LEU A 44 15.52 -5.92 4.99
CA LEU A 44 16.79 -6.35 5.60
C LEU A 44 17.37 -7.62 4.97
N VAL A 45 16.49 -8.50 4.49
CA VAL A 45 16.89 -9.67 3.71
C VAL A 45 16.76 -9.38 2.20
N ASN A 46 17.43 -10.18 1.38
CA ASN A 46 17.17 -10.13 -0.06
C ASN A 46 15.81 -10.78 -0.30
N PRO A 47 14.94 -10.14 -1.09
CA PRO A 47 13.60 -10.67 -1.33
C PRO A 47 13.71 -12.06 -1.93
N THR A 48 13.23 -13.06 -1.18
CA THR A 48 12.88 -14.36 -1.77
C THR A 48 11.72 -14.16 -2.77
N GLU A 49 11.47 -15.14 -3.64
CA GLU A 49 10.40 -15.07 -4.66
C GLU A 49 9.02 -14.68 -4.06
N ASN A 50 8.80 -14.97 -2.77
CA ASN A 50 7.53 -14.74 -2.08
C ASN A 50 7.42 -13.38 -1.35
N GLU A 51 8.52 -12.74 -0.95
CA GLU A 51 8.46 -11.56 -0.06
C GLU A 51 7.79 -10.34 -0.69
N LEU A 52 7.99 -10.16 -2.01
CA LEU A 52 7.36 -9.11 -2.80
C LEU A 52 6.20 -9.61 -3.67
N ALA A 53 5.75 -10.86 -3.46
CA ALA A 53 4.63 -11.42 -4.21
C ALA A 53 3.34 -10.58 -4.06
N TRP A 54 3.17 -9.93 -2.90
CA TRP A 54 2.06 -8.99 -2.69
C TRP A 54 2.09 -7.86 -3.71
N MET A 55 3.26 -7.30 -4.05
CA MET A 55 3.35 -6.23 -5.06
C MET A 55 2.81 -6.69 -6.41
N VAL A 56 3.15 -7.91 -6.83
CA VAL A 56 2.68 -8.50 -8.09
C VAL A 56 1.16 -8.71 -8.05
N VAL A 57 0.63 -9.26 -6.96
CA VAL A 57 -0.82 -9.46 -6.78
C VAL A 57 -1.59 -8.15 -6.84
N PHE A 58 -1.07 -7.08 -6.24
CA PHE A 58 -1.71 -5.77 -6.25
C PHE A 58 -1.70 -5.11 -7.64
N ASP A 59 -0.64 -5.29 -8.42
CA ASP A 59 -0.64 -4.85 -9.82
C ASP A 59 -1.63 -5.65 -10.68
N ALA A 60 -1.64 -6.98 -10.53
CA ALA A 60 -2.61 -7.84 -11.22
C ALA A 60 -4.06 -7.47 -10.87
N LYS A 61 -4.34 -7.19 -9.60
CA LYS A 61 -5.67 -6.75 -9.12
C LYS A 61 -6.08 -5.41 -9.74
N ARG A 62 -5.14 -4.45 -9.85
CA ARG A 62 -5.37 -3.16 -10.52
C ARG A 62 -5.73 -3.35 -12.00
N GLN A 63 -5.03 -4.23 -12.70
CA GLN A 63 -5.33 -4.53 -14.11
C GLN A 63 -6.68 -5.24 -14.26
N LEU A 64 -6.96 -6.22 -13.40
CA LEU A 64 -8.19 -7.00 -13.41
C LEU A 64 -9.44 -6.17 -13.21
N TRP A 65 -9.36 -5.10 -12.40
CA TRP A 65 -10.47 -4.14 -12.23
C TRP A 65 -11.03 -3.66 -13.57
N ARG A 66 -10.18 -3.38 -14.57
CA ARG A 66 -10.60 -2.90 -15.89
C ARG A 66 -11.43 -3.92 -16.68
N ILE A 67 -11.37 -5.20 -16.28
CA ILE A 67 -12.04 -6.31 -16.94
C ILE A 67 -13.35 -6.65 -16.19
N VAL A 68 -13.27 -6.79 -14.86
CA VAL A 68 -14.40 -7.25 -14.05
C VAL A 68 -15.29 -6.13 -13.54
N ASP A 69 -14.71 -4.95 -13.28
CA ASP A 69 -15.36 -3.76 -12.73
C ASP A 69 -16.41 -4.08 -11.67
N PRO A 70 -16.04 -4.23 -10.39
CA PRO A 70 -17.01 -4.55 -9.34
C PRO A 70 -17.93 -3.36 -9.00
N SER A 71 -17.69 -2.16 -9.55
CA SER A 71 -18.56 -0.98 -9.39
C SER A 71 -19.69 -0.90 -10.41
N ARG A 72 -19.70 -1.81 -11.41
CA ARG A 72 -20.77 -1.89 -12.41
C ARG A 72 -22.16 -2.00 -11.78
N ALA A 73 -23.15 -1.43 -12.45
CA ALA A 73 -24.49 -1.27 -11.89
C ALA A 73 -25.18 -2.59 -11.49
N ASP A 74 -24.83 -3.69 -12.15
CA ASP A 74 -25.38 -5.04 -11.98
C ASP A 74 -24.53 -5.96 -11.08
N SER A 75 -23.47 -5.43 -10.45
CA SER A 75 -22.60 -6.17 -9.52
C SER A 75 -23.24 -6.30 -8.14
N CYS A 76 -23.18 -7.50 -7.55
CA CYS A 76 -23.57 -7.66 -6.15
C CYS A 76 -22.54 -7.09 -5.17
N LEU A 77 -21.32 -6.81 -5.65
CA LEU A 77 -20.21 -6.24 -4.90
C LEU A 77 -20.15 -4.71 -5.02
N ARG A 78 -21.13 -4.09 -5.70
CA ARG A 78 -21.13 -2.66 -6.00
C ARG A 78 -21.04 -1.78 -4.74
N ALA A 79 -21.87 -2.05 -3.73
CA ALA A 79 -21.83 -1.28 -2.47
C ALA A 79 -20.45 -1.32 -1.81
N PHE A 80 -19.83 -2.50 -1.79
CA PHE A 80 -18.47 -2.69 -1.25
C PHE A 80 -17.39 -1.98 -2.09
N ALA A 81 -17.57 -1.94 -3.41
CA ALA A 81 -16.68 -1.23 -4.33
C ALA A 81 -16.78 0.30 -4.19
N GLU A 82 -18.00 0.82 -3.96
CA GLU A 82 -18.31 2.24 -3.77
C GLU A 82 -17.91 2.76 -2.38
N GLU A 83 -18.02 1.95 -1.32
CA GLU A 83 -17.50 2.31 0.00
C GLU A 83 -15.97 2.21 0.08
N GLY A 84 -15.38 1.44 -0.83
CA GLY A 84 -13.98 1.05 -0.76
C GLY A 84 -13.06 1.78 -1.74
N TYR A 85 -12.10 0.96 -2.19
CA TYR A 85 -10.87 1.30 -2.90
C TYR A 85 -10.94 2.40 -3.98
N PHE A 86 -12.01 2.45 -4.78
CA PHE A 86 -12.15 3.42 -5.87
C PHE A 86 -13.38 4.31 -5.77
N GLY A 87 -14.34 4.08 -4.87
CA GLY A 87 -15.40 5.06 -4.62
C GLY A 87 -14.84 6.37 -4.06
N LEU A 88 -13.85 6.28 -3.16
CA LEU A 88 -13.07 7.41 -2.65
C LEU A 88 -12.19 8.09 -3.71
N HIS A 89 -11.66 7.33 -4.67
CA HIS A 89 -10.87 7.88 -5.77
C HIS A 89 -11.77 8.47 -6.88
N ALA A 90 -12.97 7.90 -7.12
CA ALA A 90 -13.95 8.37 -8.08
C ALA A 90 -14.68 9.63 -7.58
N SER A 91 -14.91 9.76 -6.27
CA SER A 91 -15.30 11.02 -5.63
C SER A 91 -14.17 12.06 -5.63
N GLY A 92 -12.95 11.64 -6.00
CA GLY A 92 -11.70 12.33 -5.73
C GLY A 92 -11.40 12.24 -4.23
N TYR A 93 -10.21 11.77 -3.88
CA TYR A 93 -9.67 12.19 -2.59
C TYR A 93 -9.72 13.73 -2.55
N PRO A 94 -9.91 14.36 -1.38
CA PRO A 94 -9.65 15.78 -1.26
C PRO A 94 -8.30 16.07 -1.95
N LYS A 95 -8.22 17.19 -2.67
CA LYS A 95 -6.97 17.53 -3.34
C LYS A 95 -5.87 17.51 -2.25
N PRO A 96 -4.85 16.64 -2.38
CA PRO A 96 -3.88 16.41 -1.31
C PRO A 96 -3.21 17.74 -1.01
N THR A 97 -3.30 18.15 0.25
CA THR A 97 -2.71 19.39 0.74
C THR A 97 -1.27 19.16 1.20
N LEU A 98 -0.84 17.90 1.33
CA LEU A 98 0.46 17.52 1.90
C LEU A 98 0.62 18.13 3.30
N THR A 99 -0.41 17.96 4.13
CA THR A 99 -0.47 18.53 5.49
C THR A 99 -0.33 17.48 6.57
N GLU A 100 -0.59 16.21 6.25
CA GLU A 100 -0.53 15.11 7.21
C GLU A 100 0.84 14.45 7.24
N LEU A 101 1.54 14.44 6.10
CA LEU A 101 2.95 14.06 6.07
C LEU A 101 3.82 15.13 6.76
N PRO A 102 4.83 14.73 7.55
CA PRO A 102 5.74 15.69 8.16
C PRO A 102 6.44 16.56 7.12
N GLU A 103 6.62 17.83 7.45
CA GLU A 103 7.24 18.82 6.56
C GLU A 103 8.64 18.37 6.12
N GLU A 104 9.40 17.72 7.01
CA GLU A 104 10.72 17.18 6.71
C GLU A 104 10.66 16.14 5.58
N VAL A 105 9.63 15.30 5.54
CA VAL A 105 9.44 14.30 4.48
C VAL A 105 9.07 14.98 3.17
N ILE A 106 8.22 16.00 3.20
CA ILE A 106 7.79 16.75 2.02
C ILE A 106 8.97 17.48 1.39
N GLN A 107 9.78 18.17 2.20
CA GLN A 107 10.98 18.88 1.76
C GLN A 107 12.02 17.89 1.21
N LEU A 108 12.26 16.79 1.92
CA LEU A 108 13.22 15.77 1.49
C LEU A 108 12.87 15.17 0.12
N LEU A 109 11.59 14.99 -0.15
CA LEU A 109 11.09 14.43 -1.42
C LEU A 109 10.92 15.48 -2.53
N GLY A 110 11.17 16.77 -2.26
CA GLY A 110 10.96 17.85 -3.23
C GLY A 110 9.49 18.02 -3.62
N LEU A 111 8.57 17.89 -2.66
CA LEU A 111 7.13 17.95 -2.88
C LEU A 111 6.49 19.28 -2.42
N ASP A 112 7.29 20.22 -1.93
CA ASP A 112 6.90 21.55 -1.43
C ASP A 112 6.33 22.52 -2.49
N GLY A 113 6.29 22.10 -3.76
CA GLY A 113 5.72 22.89 -4.85
C GLY A 113 6.71 23.86 -5.51
N SER A 114 7.99 23.84 -5.10
CA SER A 114 9.07 24.63 -5.71
C SER A 114 9.26 24.30 -7.20
N ASP A 115 9.02 23.06 -7.59
CA ASP A 115 9.02 22.59 -8.98
C ASP A 115 7.81 21.68 -9.26
N THR A 116 6.73 22.29 -9.75
CA THR A 116 5.49 21.58 -10.13
C THR A 116 5.53 21.00 -11.54
N ASN A 117 6.54 21.35 -12.34
CA ASN A 117 6.66 20.91 -13.73
C ASN A 117 7.60 19.71 -13.92
N SER A 118 8.48 19.43 -12.95
CA SER A 118 9.30 18.21 -13.02
C SER A 118 8.55 16.95 -12.60
N TYR A 119 8.78 15.90 -13.37
CA TYR A 119 8.34 14.56 -13.01
C TYR A 119 9.02 14.11 -11.72
N ASN A 120 8.22 13.73 -10.72
CA ASN A 120 8.70 13.22 -9.44
C ASN A 120 8.04 11.86 -9.17
N PRO A 121 8.80 10.76 -9.09
CA PRO A 121 8.24 9.40 -8.96
C PRO A 121 7.57 9.15 -7.60
N TYR A 122 7.81 9.98 -6.59
CA TYR A 122 7.22 9.86 -5.25
C TYR A 122 5.86 10.55 -5.13
N ARG A 123 5.55 11.50 -6.02
CA ARG A 123 4.43 12.44 -5.87
C ARG A 123 3.09 11.75 -5.71
N VAL A 124 2.77 10.76 -6.54
CA VAL A 124 1.49 10.05 -6.46
C VAL A 124 1.38 9.23 -5.17
N ALA A 125 2.47 8.56 -4.76
CA ALA A 125 2.48 7.77 -3.53
C ALA A 125 2.33 8.68 -2.30
N ALA A 126 3.08 9.79 -2.23
CA ALA A 126 2.98 10.76 -1.15
C ALA A 126 1.59 11.38 -1.04
N ASN A 127 1.03 11.83 -2.16
CA ASN A 127 -0.34 12.36 -2.23
C ASN A 127 -1.40 11.34 -1.78
N THR A 128 -1.23 10.08 -2.18
CA THR A 128 -2.16 9.02 -1.77
C THR A 128 -2.03 8.75 -0.28
N LEU A 129 -0.81 8.73 0.24
CA LEU A 129 -0.52 8.51 1.65
C LEU A 129 -1.05 9.66 2.52
N ASP A 130 -0.82 10.91 2.15
CA ASP A 130 -1.32 12.10 2.85
C ASP A 130 -2.84 12.03 3.06
N ASN A 131 -3.57 11.67 2.00
CA ASN A 131 -5.01 11.46 2.07
C ASN A 131 -5.42 10.30 2.98
N ILE A 132 -4.62 9.23 3.02
CA ILE A 132 -4.87 8.08 3.89
C ILE A 132 -4.59 8.42 5.37
N LEU A 133 -3.57 9.24 5.63
CA LEU A 133 -3.22 9.70 6.98
C LEU A 133 -4.32 10.62 7.56
N ALA A 134 -5.00 11.40 6.71
CA ALA A 134 -6.14 12.24 7.11
C ALA A 134 -7.37 11.43 7.59
N VAL A 135 -7.45 10.13 7.25
CA VAL A 135 -8.60 9.28 7.57
C VAL A 135 -8.37 8.58 8.91
N HIS A 136 -9.31 8.77 9.85
CA HIS A 136 -9.28 8.07 11.13
C HIS A 136 -9.31 6.54 10.93
N SER A 137 -8.42 5.83 11.63
CA SER A 137 -8.32 4.38 11.53
C SER A 137 -9.54 3.69 12.15
N SER A 138 -10.21 2.85 11.37
CA SER A 138 -11.31 1.99 11.80
C SER A 138 -11.33 0.72 10.93
N GLN A 139 -12.10 -0.29 11.31
CA GLN A 139 -12.29 -1.47 10.45
C GLN A 139 -12.99 -1.13 9.13
N SER A 140 -13.77 -0.04 9.09
CA SER A 140 -14.42 0.43 7.87
C SER A 140 -13.46 1.17 6.92
N THR A 141 -12.24 1.54 7.34
CA THR A 141 -11.27 2.25 6.50
C THR A 141 -10.14 1.36 5.97
N VAL A 142 -10.20 0.05 6.23
CA VAL A 142 -9.24 -0.95 5.71
C VAL A 142 -9.08 -0.86 4.19
N LEU A 143 -10.18 -0.68 3.45
CA LEU A 143 -10.13 -0.55 1.99
C LEU A 143 -9.45 0.74 1.53
N CYS A 144 -9.48 1.80 2.34
CA CYS A 144 -8.74 3.03 2.09
C CYS A 144 -7.24 2.79 2.17
N TYR A 145 -6.77 2.05 3.17
CA TYR A 145 -5.34 1.76 3.32
C TYR A 145 -4.81 0.89 2.18
N LEU A 146 -5.60 -0.10 1.74
CA LEU A 146 -5.25 -0.93 0.59
C LEU A 146 -5.16 -0.13 -0.71
N SER A 147 -5.69 1.10 -0.75
CA SER A 147 -5.64 1.93 -1.94
C SER A 147 -4.23 2.35 -2.33
N PHE A 148 -3.39 2.63 -1.33
CA PHE A 148 -1.98 2.93 -1.53
C PHE A 148 -1.26 1.86 -2.35
N LEU A 149 -1.48 0.58 -2.03
CA LEU A 149 -0.80 -0.55 -2.70
C LEU A 149 -1.28 -0.75 -4.13
N CYS A 150 -2.57 -0.55 -4.36
CA CYS A 150 -3.17 -0.75 -5.67
C CYS A 150 -2.94 0.46 -6.61
N LEU A 151 -2.83 1.69 -6.07
CA LEU A 151 -2.59 2.92 -6.83
C LEU A 151 -1.10 3.21 -7.05
N MET A 152 -0.24 2.44 -6.40
CA MET A 152 1.21 2.54 -6.51
C MET A 152 1.65 2.57 -7.98
N PRO A 153 2.25 3.68 -8.46
CA PRO A 153 2.79 3.77 -9.82
C PRO A 153 3.88 2.74 -10.05
N HIS A 154 4.05 2.33 -11.32
CA HIS A 154 5.09 1.38 -11.71
C HIS A 154 6.49 1.85 -11.28
N ASP A 155 6.82 3.12 -11.50
CA ASP A 155 8.14 3.66 -11.19
C ASP A 155 8.41 3.67 -9.68
N PHE A 156 7.41 4.03 -8.87
CA PHE A 156 7.52 3.93 -7.42
C PHE A 156 7.68 2.48 -6.94
N ARG A 157 6.98 1.53 -7.58
CA ARG A 157 7.13 0.10 -7.30
C ARG A 157 8.55 -0.38 -7.60
N SER A 158 9.14 0.08 -8.70
CA SER A 158 10.54 -0.18 -9.04
C SER A 158 11.49 0.38 -8.00
N LEU A 159 11.26 1.60 -7.51
CA LEU A 159 12.05 2.20 -6.45
C LEU A 159 12.02 1.36 -5.16
N LEU A 160 10.83 0.88 -4.75
CA LEU A 160 10.73 -0.04 -3.62
C LEU A 160 11.51 -1.34 -3.88
N GLN A 161 11.39 -1.96 -5.06
CA GLN A 161 12.13 -3.18 -5.38
C GLN A 161 13.66 -3.00 -5.26
N HIS A 162 14.17 -1.80 -5.58
CA HIS A 162 15.57 -1.42 -5.44
C HIS A 162 15.93 -0.84 -4.07
N LYS A 163 15.02 -0.92 -3.08
CA LYS A 163 15.20 -0.43 -1.71
C LYS A 163 15.60 1.05 -1.65
N ASP A 164 15.06 1.85 -2.58
CA ASP A 164 15.26 3.30 -2.57
C ASP A 164 14.80 3.89 -1.23
N PRO A 165 15.66 4.67 -0.55
CA PRO A 165 15.39 5.10 0.83
C PRO A 165 14.14 6.00 0.94
N TYR A 166 13.88 6.81 -0.07
CA TYR A 166 12.75 7.75 -0.07
C TYR A 166 11.41 7.04 -0.27
N ALA A 167 11.37 6.05 -1.16
CA ALA A 167 10.23 5.17 -1.31
C ALA A 167 9.98 4.35 -0.03
N LEU A 168 11.06 3.86 0.60
CA LEU A 168 10.98 3.14 1.88
C LEU A 168 10.44 4.00 3.02
N ILE A 169 10.79 5.29 3.09
CA ILE A 169 10.21 6.23 4.07
C ILE A 169 8.68 6.28 3.92
N LEU A 170 8.17 6.54 2.71
CA LEU A 170 6.73 6.58 2.47
C LEU A 170 6.05 5.24 2.82
N MET A 171 6.69 4.12 2.49
CA MET A 171 6.20 2.80 2.86
C MET A 171 6.16 2.59 4.37
N ALA A 172 7.17 3.04 5.12
CA ALA A 172 7.21 2.94 6.58
C ALA A 172 6.05 3.70 7.25
N TYR A 173 5.76 4.91 6.76
CA TYR A 173 4.63 5.71 7.23
C TYR A 173 3.29 5.01 6.97
N TRP A 174 3.12 4.45 5.77
CA TRP A 174 1.92 3.69 5.43
C TRP A 174 1.75 2.46 6.34
N TYR A 175 2.79 1.65 6.53
CA TYR A 175 2.73 0.50 7.43
C TYR A 175 2.39 0.90 8.86
N ALA A 176 3.08 1.93 9.38
CA ALA A 176 2.89 2.42 10.74
C ALA A 176 1.46 2.87 10.97
N HIS A 177 0.89 3.64 10.05
CA HIS A 177 -0.48 4.11 10.16
C HIS A 177 -1.50 2.97 10.00
N PHE A 178 -1.32 2.09 9.00
CA PHE A 178 -2.26 0.98 8.77
C PHE A 178 -2.25 -0.05 9.91
N SER A 179 -1.12 -0.22 10.60
CA SER A 179 -1.02 -1.11 11.76
C SER A 179 -2.06 -0.77 12.86
N GLN A 180 -2.49 0.48 12.95
CA GLN A 180 -3.48 0.92 13.95
C GLN A 180 -4.87 0.30 13.72
N SER A 181 -5.21 -0.07 12.49
CA SER A 181 -6.48 -0.75 12.17
C SER A 181 -6.57 -2.17 12.76
N ARG A 182 -5.42 -2.78 13.12
CA ARG A 182 -5.30 -4.18 13.56
C ARG A 182 -6.00 -5.18 12.62
N ALA A 183 -6.02 -4.87 11.33
CA ALA A 183 -6.60 -5.74 10.32
C ALA A 183 -5.83 -7.07 10.23
N TRP A 184 -6.50 -8.18 10.58
CA TRP A 184 -5.87 -9.50 10.77
C TRP A 184 -5.02 -9.97 9.58
N HIS A 185 -5.39 -9.59 8.36
CA HIS A 185 -4.75 -10.04 7.13
C HIS A 185 -3.46 -9.29 6.78
N ILE A 186 -3.09 -8.23 7.50
CA ILE A 186 -1.90 -7.45 7.17
C ILE A 186 -1.17 -6.88 8.39
N TRP A 187 -1.85 -6.76 9.54
CA TRP A 187 -1.29 -6.15 10.73
C TRP A 187 0.11 -6.64 11.09
N ARG A 188 0.31 -7.96 11.11
CA ARG A 188 1.61 -8.58 11.43
C ARG A 188 2.71 -8.17 10.43
N ARG A 189 2.37 -8.14 9.13
CA ARG A 189 3.27 -7.67 8.08
C ARG A 189 3.62 -6.20 8.27
N CYS A 190 2.63 -5.35 8.55
CA CYS A 190 2.85 -3.93 8.80
C CYS A 190 3.85 -3.70 9.93
N ILE A 191 3.72 -4.43 11.04
CA ILE A 191 4.65 -4.29 12.17
C ILE A 191 6.06 -4.73 11.76
N LEU A 192 6.22 -5.96 11.25
CA LEU A 192 7.53 -6.55 10.99
C LEU A 192 8.28 -5.82 9.86
N GLU A 193 7.62 -5.54 8.74
CA GLU A 193 8.26 -4.86 7.61
C GLU A 193 8.51 -3.38 7.93
N CYS A 194 7.65 -2.70 8.70
CA CYS A 194 7.94 -1.33 9.13
C CYS A 194 9.20 -1.27 10.01
N GLN A 195 9.30 -2.17 11.00
CA GLN A 195 10.49 -2.27 11.84
C GLN A 195 11.73 -2.58 11.01
N ALA A 196 11.64 -3.51 10.06
CA ALA A 196 12.74 -3.83 9.15
C ALA A 196 13.18 -2.63 8.30
N VAL A 197 12.22 -1.86 7.77
CA VAL A 197 12.50 -0.62 7.04
C VAL A 197 13.22 0.39 7.93
N CYS A 198 12.75 0.62 9.16
CA CYS A 198 13.37 1.54 10.12
C CYS A 198 14.81 1.15 10.46
N ILE A 199 15.08 -0.15 10.67
CA ILE A 199 16.43 -0.68 10.91
C ILE A 199 17.30 -0.51 9.66
N TYR A 200 16.78 -0.85 8.47
CA TYR A 200 17.51 -0.74 7.22
C TYR A 200 17.94 0.70 6.93
N LEU A 201 17.01 1.65 7.03
CA LEU A 201 17.28 3.07 6.81
C LEU A 201 18.27 3.61 7.85
N GLY A 202 18.08 3.29 9.14
CA GLY A 202 19.01 3.72 10.19
C GLY A 202 20.43 3.15 10.03
N LYS A 203 20.57 1.95 9.45
CA LYS A 203 21.87 1.29 9.28
C LYS A 203 22.59 1.71 8.00
N TYR A 204 21.87 1.85 6.88
CA TYR A 204 22.46 2.01 5.55
C TYR A 204 22.23 3.39 4.92
N HIS A 205 21.36 4.21 5.50
CA HIS A 205 21.00 5.55 4.99
C HIS A 205 21.04 6.62 6.11
N ASN A 206 22.02 6.50 7.02
CA ASN A 206 22.23 7.46 8.10
C ASN A 206 22.79 8.81 7.63
N ASP A 207 23.18 8.90 6.36
CA ASP A 207 23.60 10.10 5.67
C ASP A 207 22.43 11.03 5.32
N ILE A 208 21.20 10.51 5.31
CA ILE A 208 20.00 11.31 5.06
C ILE A 208 19.77 12.29 6.23
N PRO A 209 19.74 13.61 5.97
CA PRO A 209 19.55 14.60 7.02
C PRO A 209 18.23 14.39 7.78
N GLY A 210 18.31 14.34 9.11
CA GLY A 210 17.13 14.21 9.97
C GLY A 210 16.45 12.83 9.93
N ILE A 211 17.10 11.79 9.39
CA ILE A 211 16.52 10.45 9.26
C ILE A 211 15.96 9.90 10.58
N ASP A 212 16.64 10.13 11.72
CA ASP A 212 16.14 9.65 13.02
C ASP A 212 14.83 10.31 13.43
N LYS A 213 14.67 11.62 13.15
CA LYS A 213 13.42 12.34 13.39
C LYS A 213 12.32 11.86 12.44
N ILE A 214 12.66 11.66 11.17
CA ILE A 214 11.73 11.14 10.15
C ILE A 214 11.20 9.75 10.54
N LEU A 215 12.04 8.91 11.14
CA LEU A 215 11.69 7.55 11.54
C LEU A 215 11.05 7.44 12.93
N GLU A 216 10.95 8.54 13.69
CA GLU A 216 10.35 8.54 15.03
C GLU A 216 8.88 8.08 14.99
N PHE A 217 8.08 8.60 14.06
CA PHE A 217 6.68 8.21 13.92
C PHE A 217 6.51 6.72 13.60
N PRO A 218 7.16 6.16 12.55
CA PRO A 218 7.05 4.74 12.25
C PRO A 218 7.58 3.82 13.35
N ARG A 219 8.73 4.14 13.97
CA ARG A 219 9.31 3.38 15.09
C ARG A 219 8.32 3.29 16.25
N ARG A 220 7.81 4.44 16.71
CA ARG A 220 6.88 4.52 17.85
C ARG A 220 5.61 3.69 17.66
N LEU A 221 5.00 3.71 16.47
CA LEU A 221 3.74 2.98 16.24
C LEU A 221 3.94 1.47 16.08
N CYS A 222 5.09 1.03 15.53
CA CYS A 222 5.34 -0.38 15.26
C CYS A 222 6.12 -1.09 16.38
N GLU A 223 6.81 -0.38 17.27
CA GLU A 223 7.48 -0.96 18.45
C GLU A 223 6.51 -1.58 19.47
N VAL A 224 5.27 -1.07 19.54
CA VAL A 224 4.26 -1.48 20.55
C VAL A 224 3.60 -2.83 20.24
N GLY A 225 3.91 -3.46 19.10
CA GLY A 225 3.20 -4.62 18.56
C GLY A 225 3.67 -6.01 19.02
N ILE A 226 4.72 -6.12 19.83
CA ILE A 226 5.32 -7.40 20.26
C ILE A 226 5.07 -7.62 21.76
N VAL A 227 3.82 -7.89 22.14
CA VAL A 227 3.49 -8.51 23.44
C VAL A 227 2.51 -9.64 23.21
#